data_AF-A0A6A4H421-F1
#
_entry.id   AF-A0A6A4H421-F1
#
_cell.length_a   1.000
_cell.length_b   1.000
_cell.length_c   1.000
_cell.angle_alpha   90.00
_cell.angle_beta   90.00
_cell.angle_gamma   90.00
#
_symmetry.space_group_name_H-M   'P 1'
#
loop_
_entity.id
_entity.type
_entity.pdbx_description
1 polymer ?
#
loop_
_entity_poly.entity_id
_entity_poly.type
_entity_poly.pdbx_seq_one_letter_code
_entity_poly.pdbx_strand_id
1 'polypeptide(L)'
;MLRPALSQLARRHFNRFRRSSMISSDSVQVTLGGLQVSVLIATFIYAISCFQAFLYWRSRFNDRLPLRILVWVVWLFETAHTTCFWIYIFTITVKYYGQPEEIDRRHWSLDASLAFHGLINCCVQSYYSWRVYVISGRMLIPILCWISLTLECFGAITDAVILYAIGPVAFTANWNLLPTLLITVDLSVGVVNTTSLCYYLYTRKTGVKS
;
A
#
# COMPACT_ATOMS: atom_id res chain seq x y z
N MET A 1 43.74 -15.93 -41.39
CA MET A 1 42.70 -16.65 -40.62
C MET A 1 42.11 -15.87 -39.43
N LEU A 2 42.65 -14.71 -38.99
CA LEU A 2 42.15 -13.95 -37.82
C LEU A 2 40.86 -13.12 -38.05
N ARG A 3 40.62 -12.60 -39.27
CA ARG A 3 39.46 -11.72 -39.58
C ARG A 3 38.06 -12.33 -39.33
N PRO A 4 37.76 -13.60 -39.68
CA PRO A 4 36.44 -14.17 -39.41
C PRO A 4 36.15 -14.32 -37.92
N ALA A 5 37.16 -14.66 -37.10
CA ALA A 5 37.02 -14.82 -35.65
C ALA A 5 36.67 -13.50 -34.94
N LEU A 6 37.33 -12.39 -35.30
CA LEU A 6 37.02 -11.05 -34.79
C LEU A 6 35.59 -10.61 -35.15
N SER A 7 35.12 -10.92 -36.36
CA SER A 7 33.76 -10.59 -36.80
C SER A 7 32.67 -11.38 -36.05
N GLN A 8 32.97 -12.60 -35.59
CA GLN A 8 32.07 -13.39 -34.78
C GLN A 8 32.07 -12.93 -33.32
N LEU A 9 33.24 -12.57 -32.78
CA LEU A 9 33.35 -12.01 -31.44
C LEU A 9 32.58 -10.68 -31.34
N ALA A 10 32.77 -9.77 -32.29
CA ALA A 10 32.07 -8.49 -32.33
C ALA A 10 30.53 -8.67 -32.43
N ARG A 11 30.06 -9.62 -33.25
CA ARG A 11 28.63 -9.97 -33.33
C ARG A 11 28.09 -10.57 -32.04
N ARG A 12 28.86 -11.40 -31.34
CA ARG A 12 28.47 -11.95 -30.03
C ARG A 12 28.36 -10.85 -28.97
N HIS A 13 29.31 -9.93 -28.91
CA HIS A 13 29.24 -8.78 -27.99
C HIS A 13 28.07 -7.85 -28.32
N PHE A 14 27.84 -7.54 -29.60
CA PHE A 14 26.70 -6.73 -30.03
C PHE A 14 25.36 -7.38 -29.70
N ASN A 15 25.20 -8.68 -29.97
CA ASN A 15 23.99 -9.41 -29.63
C ASN A 15 23.79 -9.52 -28.11
N ARG A 16 24.86 -9.64 -27.33
CA ARG A 16 24.79 -9.64 -25.87
C ARG A 16 24.36 -8.27 -25.33
N PHE A 17 24.91 -7.20 -25.85
CA PHE A 17 24.53 -5.83 -25.51
C PHE A 17 23.08 -5.51 -25.89
N ARG A 18 22.64 -5.91 -27.08
CA ARG A 18 21.26 -5.77 -27.54
C ARG A 18 20.28 -6.57 -26.67
N ARG A 19 20.66 -7.78 -26.27
CA ARG A 19 19.82 -8.62 -25.40
C ARG A 19 19.72 -8.04 -23.98
N SER A 20 20.82 -7.52 -23.43
CA SER A 20 20.81 -6.85 -22.12
C SER A 20 19.95 -5.59 -22.12
N SER A 21 20.05 -4.75 -23.15
CA SER A 21 19.21 -3.54 -23.28
C SER A 21 17.72 -3.86 -23.44
N MET A 22 17.37 -4.91 -24.19
CA MET A 22 15.98 -5.39 -24.32
C MET A 22 15.42 -5.91 -22.98
N ILE A 23 16.19 -6.69 -22.22
CA ILE A 23 15.75 -7.19 -20.91
C ILE A 23 15.51 -6.04 -19.94
N SER A 24 16.38 -5.02 -19.93
CA SER A 24 16.22 -3.83 -19.10
C SER A 24 15.00 -2.99 -19.48
N SER A 25 14.67 -2.88 -20.78
CA SER A 25 13.46 -2.16 -21.20
C SER A 25 12.19 -2.90 -20.81
N ASP A 26 12.16 -4.23 -20.95
CA ASP A 26 10.99 -5.05 -20.62
C ASP A 26 10.71 -5.03 -19.11
N SER A 27 11.75 -5.15 -18.28
CA SER A 27 11.59 -5.09 -16.81
C SER A 27 11.08 -3.73 -16.34
N VAL A 28 11.56 -2.63 -16.93
CA VAL A 28 11.10 -1.28 -16.60
C VAL A 28 9.64 -1.08 -16.97
N GLN A 29 9.22 -1.58 -18.14
CA GLN A 29 7.82 -1.49 -18.57
C GLN A 29 6.88 -2.27 -17.64
N VAL A 30 7.28 -3.47 -17.21
CA VAL A 30 6.47 -4.28 -16.28
C VAL A 30 6.35 -3.59 -14.92
N THR A 31 7.45 -3.10 -14.36
CA THR A 31 7.45 -2.44 -13.05
C THR A 31 6.67 -1.12 -13.09
N LEU A 32 6.96 -0.26 -14.07
CA LEU A 32 6.31 1.06 -14.19
C LEU A 32 4.84 0.92 -14.56
N GLY A 33 4.51 0.02 -15.48
CA GLY A 33 3.14 -0.30 -15.85
C GLY A 33 2.34 -0.86 -14.67
N GLY A 34 2.91 -1.81 -13.93
CA GLY A 34 2.29 -2.37 -12.73
C GLY A 34 2.06 -1.33 -11.65
N LEU A 35 3.04 -0.45 -11.41
CA LEU A 35 2.92 0.67 -10.48
C LEU A 35 1.80 1.62 -10.91
N GLN A 36 1.74 1.99 -12.18
CA GLN A 36 0.73 2.91 -12.70
C GLN A 36 -0.69 2.34 -12.56
N VAL A 37 -0.89 1.06 -12.89
CA VAL A 37 -2.17 0.37 -12.69
C VAL A 37 -2.55 0.33 -11.21
N SER A 38 -1.59 0.04 -10.33
CA SER A 38 -1.81 0.02 -8.88
C SER A 38 -2.26 1.38 -8.34
N VAL A 39 -1.63 2.49 -8.78
CA VAL A 39 -2.03 3.85 -8.38
C VAL A 39 -3.43 4.20 -8.88
N LEU A 40 -3.81 3.77 -10.09
CA LEU A 40 -5.17 3.98 -10.61
C LEU A 40 -6.23 3.23 -9.78
N ILE A 41 -5.97 1.98 -9.44
CA ILE A 41 -6.85 1.17 -8.60
C ILE A 41 -6.97 1.81 -7.20
N ALA A 42 -5.83 2.21 -6.60
CA ALA A 42 -5.82 2.88 -5.30
C ALA A 42 -6.62 4.19 -5.32
N THR A 43 -6.51 4.97 -6.41
CA THR A 43 -7.28 6.21 -6.60
C THR A 43 -8.78 5.94 -6.66
N PHE A 44 -9.21 4.84 -7.28
CA PHE A 44 -10.62 4.45 -7.31
C PHE A 44 -11.13 4.05 -5.93
N ILE A 45 -10.33 3.29 -5.16
CA ILE A 45 -10.66 2.94 -3.77
C ILE A 45 -10.76 4.20 -2.90
N TYR A 46 -9.84 5.16 -3.07
CA TYR A 46 -9.90 6.45 -2.39
C TYR A 46 -11.19 7.22 -2.70
N ALA A 47 -11.68 7.20 -3.95
CA ALA A 47 -12.97 7.79 -4.31
C ALA A 47 -14.14 7.15 -3.55
N ILE A 48 -14.12 5.82 -3.35
CA ILE A 48 -15.11 5.11 -2.53
C ILE A 48 -15.01 5.59 -1.06
N SER A 49 -13.80 5.69 -0.50
CA SER A 49 -13.60 6.20 0.87
C SER A 49 -14.12 7.64 1.04
N CYS A 50 -13.93 8.50 0.04
CA CYS A 50 -14.51 9.84 0.02
C CYS A 50 -16.05 9.81 0.06
N PHE A 51 -16.65 8.90 -0.72
CA PHE A 51 -18.11 8.72 -0.71
C PHE A 51 -18.62 8.21 0.64
N GLN A 52 -17.89 7.31 1.30
CA GLN A 52 -18.22 6.85 2.65
C GLN A 52 -18.19 8.01 3.66
N ALA A 53 -17.16 8.86 3.61
CA ALA A 53 -17.06 10.04 4.46
C ALA A 53 -18.21 11.03 4.18
N PHE A 54 -18.55 11.24 2.90
CA PHE A 54 -19.68 12.07 2.49
C PHE A 54 -21.02 11.56 3.04
N LEU A 55 -21.29 10.26 2.92
CA LEU A 55 -22.49 9.65 3.49
C LEU A 55 -22.55 9.80 5.01
N TYR A 56 -21.42 9.64 5.70
CA TYR A 56 -21.34 9.87 7.14
C TYR A 56 -21.74 11.30 7.54
N TRP A 57 -21.27 12.32 6.80
CA TRP A 57 -21.69 13.70 7.03
C TRP A 57 -23.18 13.92 6.72
N ARG A 58 -23.70 13.29 5.66
CA ARG A 58 -25.08 13.47 5.23
C ARG A 58 -26.08 12.80 6.17
N SER A 59 -25.76 11.62 6.69
CA SER A 59 -26.64 10.83 7.55
C SER A 59 -26.85 11.42 8.95
N ARG A 60 -26.15 12.52 9.32
CA ARG A 60 -26.34 13.26 10.59
C ARG A 60 -26.42 12.30 11.81
N PHE A 61 -25.54 11.30 11.86
CA PHE A 61 -25.49 10.40 13.01
C PHE A 61 -25.28 11.21 14.30
N ASN A 62 -26.05 10.89 15.34
CA ASN A 62 -25.89 11.48 16.68
C ASN A 62 -24.69 10.87 17.40
N ASP A 63 -23.56 10.79 16.70
CA ASP A 63 -22.31 10.20 17.18
C ASP A 63 -21.53 11.23 18.00
N ARG A 64 -20.76 10.74 18.98
CA ARG A 64 -19.95 11.57 19.87
C ARG A 64 -18.90 12.35 19.06
N LEU A 65 -18.61 13.59 19.47
CA LEU A 65 -17.65 14.49 18.83
C LEU A 65 -16.30 13.84 18.44
N PRO A 66 -15.68 12.98 19.29
CA PRO A 66 -14.41 12.33 18.95
C PRO A 66 -14.48 11.46 17.69
N LEU A 67 -15.60 10.75 17.46
CA LEU A 67 -15.78 9.92 16.26
C LEU A 67 -15.87 10.77 15.00
N ARG A 68 -16.54 11.93 15.09
CA ARG A 68 -16.64 12.85 13.97
C ARG A 68 -15.28 13.45 13.60
N ILE A 69 -14.46 13.78 14.59
CA ILE A 69 -13.08 14.25 14.37
C ILE A 69 -12.23 13.15 13.74
N LEU A 70 -12.33 11.92 14.25
CA LEU A 70 -11.58 10.78 13.73
C LEU A 70 -11.83 10.55 12.23
N VAL A 71 -13.10 10.58 11.80
CA VAL A 71 -13.46 10.41 10.38
C VAL A 71 -12.82 11.50 9.50
N TRP A 72 -12.84 12.75 9.95
CA TRP A 72 -12.18 13.85 9.23
C TRP A 72 -10.67 13.65 9.15
N VAL A 73 -10.02 13.27 10.24
CA VAL A 73 -8.56 13.04 10.29
C VAL A 73 -8.15 11.90 9.35
N VAL A 74 -8.86 10.77 9.40
CA VAL A 74 -8.59 9.62 8.52
C VAL A 74 -8.76 10.02 7.06
N TRP A 75 -9.82 10.76 6.71
CA TRP A 75 -10.03 11.23 5.34
C TRP A 75 -8.90 12.16 4.85
N LEU A 76 -8.40 13.05 5.71
CA LEU A 76 -7.26 13.91 5.36
C LEU A 76 -5.98 13.09 5.16
N PHE A 77 -5.71 12.10 6.01
CA PHE A 77 -4.55 11.23 5.85
C PHE A 77 -4.64 10.39 4.57
N GLU A 78 -5.79 9.82 4.25
CA GLU A 78 -6.04 9.12 2.98
C GLU A 78 -5.82 10.01 1.76
N THR A 79 -6.24 11.28 1.85
CA THR A 79 -6.02 12.27 0.80
C THR A 79 -4.53 12.55 0.61
N ALA A 80 -3.79 12.74 1.71
CA ALA A 80 -2.35 12.99 1.67
C ALA A 80 -1.58 11.78 1.13
N HIS A 81 -1.93 10.58 1.61
CA HIS A 81 -1.40 9.30 1.13
C HIS A 81 -1.57 9.14 -0.38
N THR A 82 -2.78 9.34 -0.89
CA THR A 82 -3.08 9.23 -2.33
C THR A 82 -2.32 10.28 -3.14
N THR A 83 -2.22 11.51 -2.62
CA THR A 83 -1.48 12.61 -3.26
C THR A 83 0.02 12.29 -3.37
N CYS A 84 0.63 11.67 -2.36
CA CYS A 84 2.03 11.22 -2.41
C CYS A 84 2.27 10.25 -3.57
N PHE A 85 1.35 9.32 -3.83
CA PHE A 85 1.45 8.41 -4.98
C PHE A 85 1.27 9.12 -6.32
N TRP A 86 0.40 10.12 -6.41
CA TRP A 86 0.28 10.94 -7.63
C TRP A 86 1.55 11.75 -7.92
N ILE A 87 2.18 12.31 -6.89
CA ILE A 87 3.47 13.01 -7.03
C ILE A 87 4.55 12.03 -7.48
N TYR A 88 4.59 10.84 -6.88
CA TYR A 88 5.57 9.81 -7.25
C TYR A 88 5.43 9.39 -8.71
N ILE A 89 4.22 9.00 -9.13
CA ILE A 89 3.98 8.54 -10.50
C ILE A 89 4.25 9.65 -11.50
N PHE A 90 3.84 10.89 -11.24
CA PHE A 90 4.11 12.04 -12.10
C PHE A 90 5.62 12.29 -12.24
N THR A 91 6.36 12.19 -11.15
CA THR A 91 7.82 12.42 -11.16
C THR A 91 8.55 11.36 -11.98
N ILE A 92 8.22 10.09 -11.79
CA ILE A 92 8.86 8.99 -12.53
C ILE A 92 8.45 8.99 -14.01
N THR A 93 7.18 9.23 -14.32
CA THR A 93 6.67 9.13 -15.69
C THR A 93 6.94 10.37 -16.54
N VAL A 94 6.90 11.58 -15.96
CA VAL A 94 7.03 12.84 -16.70
C VAL A 94 8.41 13.44 -16.51
N LYS A 95 8.83 13.65 -15.26
CA LYS A 95 10.08 14.39 -14.96
C LYS A 95 11.33 13.59 -15.30
N TYR A 96 11.31 12.28 -15.06
CA TYR A 96 12.43 11.36 -15.32
C TYR A 96 12.14 10.41 -16.48
N TYR A 97 11.35 10.86 -17.45
CA TYR A 97 11.03 10.07 -18.64
C TYR A 97 12.31 9.62 -19.37
N GLY A 98 12.42 8.32 -19.63
CA GLY A 98 13.59 7.72 -20.29
C GLY A 98 14.81 7.49 -19.39
N GLN A 99 14.70 7.72 -18.07
CA GLN A 99 15.76 7.49 -17.09
C GLN A 99 15.36 6.38 -16.11
N PRO A 100 15.52 5.09 -16.48
CA PRO A 100 15.03 3.96 -15.68
C PRO A 100 15.74 3.85 -14.31
N GLU A 101 16.95 4.39 -14.19
CA GLU A 101 17.72 4.41 -12.94
C GLU A 101 17.03 5.22 -11.82
N GLU A 102 16.14 6.15 -12.17
CA GLU A 102 15.43 6.98 -11.19
C GLU A 102 14.28 6.22 -10.51
N ILE A 103 13.82 5.10 -11.08
CA ILE A 103 12.81 4.21 -10.44
C ILE A 103 13.42 3.53 -9.21
N ASP A 104 14.68 3.14 -9.33
CA ASP A 104 15.45 2.48 -8.28
C ASP A 104 15.95 3.45 -7.21
N ARG A 105 15.76 4.77 -7.40
CA ARG A 105 16.14 5.77 -6.42
C ARG A 105 15.03 6.02 -5.42
N ARG A 106 15.44 6.17 -4.16
CA ARG A 106 14.56 6.51 -3.05
C ARG A 106 13.91 7.88 -3.30
N HIS A 107 12.59 7.93 -3.26
CA HIS A 107 11.82 9.16 -3.41
C HIS A 107 11.08 9.50 -2.11
N TRP A 108 11.19 10.76 -1.66
CA TRP A 108 10.60 11.22 -0.40
C TRP A 108 9.07 11.02 -0.32
N SER A 109 8.38 11.06 -1.46
CA SER A 109 6.92 10.88 -1.51
C SER A 109 6.52 9.45 -1.15
N LEU A 110 7.35 8.45 -1.48
CA LEU A 110 7.11 7.07 -1.05
C LEU A 110 7.29 6.95 0.46
N ASP A 111 8.37 7.49 1.03
CA ASP A 111 8.60 7.50 2.47
C ASP A 111 7.44 8.18 3.23
N ALA A 112 6.96 9.31 2.71
CA ALA A 112 5.81 10.02 3.27
C ALA A 112 4.53 9.18 3.18
N SER A 113 4.31 8.47 2.07
CA SER A 113 3.14 7.59 1.92
C SER A 113 3.15 6.46 2.95
N LEU A 114 4.30 5.83 3.23
CA LEU A 114 4.40 4.80 4.28
C LEU A 114 4.03 5.36 5.67
N ALA A 115 4.45 6.58 5.98
CA ALA A 115 4.09 7.23 7.23
C ALA A 115 2.57 7.46 7.33
N PHE A 116 1.94 7.96 6.26
CA PHE A 116 0.48 8.13 6.25
C PHE A 116 -0.27 6.80 6.33
N HIS A 117 0.20 5.76 5.65
CA HIS A 117 -0.38 4.42 5.70
C HIS A 117 -0.45 3.89 7.14
N GLY A 118 0.66 3.95 7.88
CA GLY A 118 0.67 3.50 9.29
C GLY A 118 -0.25 4.32 10.20
N LEU A 119 -0.36 5.64 9.97
CA LEU A 119 -1.29 6.50 10.72
C LEU A 119 -2.76 6.14 10.44
N ILE A 120 -3.08 5.90 9.18
CA ILE A 120 -4.42 5.47 8.76
C ILE A 120 -4.75 4.12 9.40
N ASN A 121 -3.87 3.12 9.25
CA ASN A 121 -4.06 1.79 9.82
C ASN A 121 -4.27 1.85 11.33
N CYS A 122 -3.45 2.60 12.07
CA CYS A 122 -3.61 2.78 13.51
C CYS A 122 -5.00 3.35 13.87
N CYS A 123 -5.44 4.41 13.19
CA CYS A 123 -6.73 5.05 13.43
C CYS A 123 -7.92 4.14 13.08
N VAL A 124 -7.88 3.54 11.89
CA VAL A 124 -8.96 2.70 11.34
C VAL A 124 -9.09 1.42 12.15
N GLN A 125 -7.99 0.74 12.44
CA GLN A 125 -7.97 -0.50 13.19
C GLN A 125 -8.40 -0.29 14.65
N SER A 126 -7.99 0.80 15.28
CA SER A 126 -8.48 1.19 16.62
C SER A 126 -10.00 1.39 16.63
N TYR A 127 -10.53 2.07 15.61
CA TYR A 127 -11.98 2.29 15.48
C TYR A 127 -12.76 0.99 15.26
N TYR A 128 -12.30 0.13 14.34
CA TYR A 128 -12.93 -1.17 14.08
C TYR A 128 -12.90 -2.07 15.31
N SER A 129 -11.75 -2.13 16.00
CA SER A 129 -11.57 -2.87 17.24
C SER A 129 -12.61 -2.44 18.29
N TRP A 130 -12.76 -1.13 18.51
CA TRP A 130 -13.77 -0.59 19.42
C TRP A 130 -15.21 -0.92 18.99
N ARG A 131 -15.55 -0.70 17.72
CA ARG A 131 -16.90 -0.99 17.19
C ARG A 131 -17.27 -2.46 17.32
N VAL A 132 -16.36 -3.37 16.95
CA VAL A 132 -16.60 -4.81 17.04
C VAL A 132 -16.73 -5.24 18.50
N TYR A 133 -15.90 -4.71 19.41
CA TYR A 133 -16.03 -5.00 20.84
C TYR A 133 -17.43 -4.62 21.37
N VAL A 134 -17.90 -3.41 21.04
CA VAL A 134 -19.23 -2.92 21.47
C VAL A 134 -20.37 -3.78 20.92
N ILE A 135 -20.25 -4.29 19.69
CA ILE A 135 -21.32 -5.05 19.03
C ILE A 135 -21.27 -6.55 19.38
N SER A 136 -20.09 -7.15 19.42
CA SER A 136 -19.89 -8.59 19.64
C SER A 136 -19.85 -8.95 21.12
N GLY A 137 -19.36 -8.06 21.99
CA GLY A 137 -19.08 -8.36 23.39
C GLY A 137 -17.92 -9.34 23.61
N ARG A 138 -17.25 -9.79 22.54
CA ARG A 138 -16.11 -10.73 22.57
C ARG A 138 -14.81 -10.01 22.24
N MET A 139 -13.74 -10.36 22.97
CA MET A 139 -12.43 -9.69 22.84
C MET A 139 -11.52 -10.28 21.75
N LEU A 140 -11.88 -11.40 21.12
CA LEU A 140 -11.02 -12.08 20.14
C LEU A 140 -10.62 -11.18 18.96
N ILE A 141 -11.60 -10.53 18.32
CA ILE A 141 -11.35 -9.66 17.15
C ILE A 141 -10.54 -8.40 17.53
N PRO A 142 -10.87 -7.70 18.63
CA PRO A 142 -10.01 -6.63 19.15
C PRO A 142 -8.57 -7.05 19.40
N ILE A 143 -8.34 -8.23 20.00
CA ILE A 143 -7.00 -8.75 20.28
C ILE A 143 -6.24 -8.99 18.97
N LEU A 144 -6.89 -9.61 17.97
CA LEU A 144 -6.28 -9.83 16.65
C LEU A 144 -5.90 -8.50 15.97
N CYS A 145 -6.73 -7.46 16.09
CA CYS A 145 -6.43 -6.13 15.60
C CYS A 145 -5.18 -5.54 16.25
N TRP A 146 -5.07 -5.62 17.58
CA TRP A 146 -3.91 -5.11 18.30
C TRP A 146 -2.63 -5.89 17.99
N ILE A 147 -2.72 -7.22 17.85
CA ILE A 147 -1.58 -8.04 17.43
C ILE A 147 -1.11 -7.62 16.03
N SER A 148 -2.04 -7.44 15.08
CA SER A 148 -1.73 -6.98 13.73
C SER A 148 -1.01 -5.64 13.75
N LEU A 149 -1.52 -4.66 14.51
CA LEU A 149 -0.89 -3.34 14.62
C LEU A 149 0.53 -3.43 15.16
N THR A 150 0.76 -4.26 16.19
CA THR A 150 2.10 -4.43 16.74
C THR A 150 3.04 -5.06 15.72
N LEU A 151 2.59 -6.10 15.01
CA LEU A 151 3.36 -6.77 13.97
C LEU A 151 3.71 -5.79 12.83
N GLU A 152 2.77 -4.96 12.42
CA GLU A 152 2.97 -3.94 11.39
C GLU A 152 3.99 -2.89 11.84
N CYS A 153 3.90 -2.38 13.08
CA CYS A 153 4.88 -1.44 13.61
C CYS A 153 6.29 -2.03 13.64
N PHE A 154 6.45 -3.25 14.14
CA PHE A 154 7.76 -3.92 14.17
C PHE A 154 8.27 -4.23 12.76
N GLY A 155 7.39 -4.66 11.87
CA GLY A 155 7.67 -4.92 10.46
C GLY A 155 8.14 -3.66 9.72
N ALA A 156 7.40 -2.57 9.84
CA ALA A 156 7.72 -1.29 9.22
C ALA A 156 9.05 -0.71 9.72
N ILE A 157 9.35 -0.82 11.02
CA ILE A 157 10.66 -0.40 11.56
C ILE A 157 11.78 -1.27 10.97
N THR A 158 11.57 -2.59 10.90
CA THR A 158 12.55 -3.53 10.33
C THR A 158 12.81 -3.21 8.86
N ASP A 159 11.75 -3.04 8.07
CA ASP A 159 11.83 -2.68 6.65
C ASP A 159 12.53 -1.33 6.46
N ALA A 160 12.21 -0.32 7.28
CA ALA A 160 12.86 0.99 7.21
C ALA A 160 14.36 0.92 7.54
N VAL A 161 14.76 0.14 8.55
CA VAL A 161 16.17 -0.05 8.93
C VAL A 161 16.93 -0.77 7.83
N ILE A 162 16.37 -1.85 7.28
CA ILE A 162 17.01 -2.59 6.18
C ILE A 162 17.11 -1.70 4.95
N LEU A 163 16.01 -1.05 4.53
CA LEU A 163 15.99 -0.14 3.39
C LEU A 163 17.03 0.98 3.52
N TYR A 164 17.23 1.53 4.72
CA TYR A 164 18.25 2.53 4.99
C TYR A 164 19.67 1.96 4.90
N ALA A 165 19.90 0.74 5.38
CA ALA A 165 21.23 0.12 5.44
C ALA A 165 21.74 -0.36 4.07
N ILE A 166 20.88 -0.96 3.24
CA ILE A 166 21.30 -1.60 1.98
C ILE A 166 20.83 -0.87 0.72
N GLY A 167 19.92 0.09 0.87
CA GLY A 167 19.33 0.83 -0.24
C GLY A 167 18.20 0.06 -0.97
N PRO A 168 17.41 0.79 -1.79
CA PRO A 168 16.19 0.26 -2.44
C PRO A 168 16.42 -0.94 -3.35
N VAL A 169 17.51 -0.98 -4.13
CA VAL A 169 17.78 -2.05 -5.10
C VAL A 169 18.10 -3.39 -4.42
N ALA A 170 18.94 -3.37 -3.39
CA ALA A 170 19.29 -4.59 -2.65
C ALA A 170 18.13 -5.08 -1.79
N PHE A 171 17.29 -4.15 -1.31
CA PHE A 171 16.07 -4.44 -0.57
C PHE A 171 15.03 -5.16 -1.41
N THR A 172 14.70 -4.66 -2.60
CA THR A 172 13.72 -5.32 -3.48
C THR A 172 14.22 -6.67 -4.01
N ALA A 173 15.53 -6.84 -4.19
CA ALA A 173 16.10 -8.08 -4.70
C ALA A 173 16.10 -9.23 -3.66
N ASN A 174 16.40 -8.95 -2.39
CA ASN A 174 16.64 -9.99 -1.39
C ASN A 174 15.62 -10.01 -0.24
N TRP A 175 14.91 -8.90 -0.01
CA TRP A 175 14.09 -8.68 1.17
C TRP A 175 12.62 -8.38 0.85
N ASN A 176 12.17 -8.56 -0.40
CA ASN A 176 10.78 -8.32 -0.80
C ASN A 176 9.75 -9.22 -0.09
N LEU A 177 10.16 -10.36 0.45
CA LEU A 177 9.27 -11.30 1.13
C LEU A 177 8.66 -10.70 2.41
N LEU A 178 9.46 -9.97 3.20
CA LEU A 178 9.00 -9.36 4.46
C LEU A 178 7.85 -8.35 4.24
N PRO A 179 8.00 -7.29 3.43
CA PRO A 179 6.92 -6.33 3.20
C PRO A 179 5.71 -6.98 2.53
N THR A 180 5.92 -7.97 1.65
CA THR A 180 4.82 -8.70 1.00
C THR A 180 3.98 -9.47 2.02
N LEU A 181 4.62 -10.16 2.97
CA LEU A 181 3.91 -10.88 4.04
C LEU A 181 3.18 -9.92 4.98
N LEU A 182 3.80 -8.80 5.35
CA LEU A 182 3.19 -7.79 6.21
C LEU A 182 1.89 -7.24 5.59
N ILE A 183 1.95 -6.82 4.32
CA ILE A 183 0.77 -6.30 3.60
C ILE A 183 -0.31 -7.39 3.46
N THR A 184 0.09 -8.65 3.26
CA THR A 184 -0.87 -9.78 3.16
C THR A 184 -1.60 -10.02 4.49
N VAL A 185 -0.88 -9.95 5.62
CA VAL A 185 -1.48 -10.08 6.95
C VAL A 185 -2.44 -8.92 7.22
N ASP A 186 -2.03 -7.68 6.90
CA ASP A 186 -2.87 -6.49 7.10
C ASP A 186 -4.17 -6.57 6.29
N LEU A 187 -4.08 -6.92 5.00
CA LEU A 187 -5.24 -7.17 4.14
C LEU A 187 -6.17 -8.24 4.72
N SER A 188 -5.60 -9.33 5.24
CA SER A 188 -6.37 -10.43 5.83
C SER A 188 -7.15 -9.96 7.06
N VAL A 189 -6.52 -9.18 7.93
CA VAL A 189 -7.16 -8.61 9.12
C VAL A 189 -8.24 -7.61 8.75
N GLY A 190 -8.01 -6.78 7.73
CA GLY A 190 -9.01 -5.86 7.18
C GLY A 190 -10.27 -6.58 6.67
N VAL A 191 -10.09 -7.70 5.96
CA VAL A 191 -11.21 -8.54 5.49
C VAL A 191 -11.97 -9.15 6.66
N VAL A 192 -11.28 -9.68 7.67
CA VAL A 192 -11.91 -10.26 8.87
C VAL A 192 -12.72 -9.21 9.63
N ASN A 193 -12.18 -8.00 9.82
CA ASN A 193 -12.86 -6.91 10.50
C ASN A 193 -14.12 -6.45 9.76
N THR A 194 -14.00 -6.23 8.46
CA THR A 194 -15.11 -5.80 7.60
C THR A 194 -16.22 -6.86 7.59
N THR A 195 -15.85 -8.13 7.38
CA THR A 195 -16.79 -9.25 7.34
C THR A 195 -17.48 -9.44 8.68
N SER A 196 -16.74 -9.34 9.79
CA SER A 196 -17.29 -9.42 11.15
C SER A 196 -18.32 -8.33 11.39
N LEU A 197 -18.01 -7.08 11.03
CA LEU A 197 -18.93 -5.97 11.20
C LEU A 197 -20.21 -6.17 10.37
N CYS A 198 -20.08 -6.54 9.09
CA CYS A 198 -21.21 -6.84 8.22
C CYS A 198 -22.09 -7.97 8.79
N TYR A 199 -21.47 -9.07 9.24
CA TYR A 199 -22.17 -10.22 9.83
C TYR A 199 -22.96 -9.84 11.07
N TYR A 200 -22.35 -9.11 12.02
CA TYR A 200 -23.04 -8.71 13.24
C TYR A 200 -24.15 -7.66 12.99
N LEU A 201 -23.94 -6.74 12.05
CA LEU A 201 -24.98 -5.77 11.67
C LEU A 201 -26.17 -6.44 11.00
N TYR A 202 -25.92 -7.43 10.13
CA TYR A 202 -26.97 -8.21 9.50
C TYR A 202 -27.78 -9.01 10.54
N THR A 203 -27.10 -9.70 11.44
CA THR A 203 -27.73 -10.52 12.49
C THR A 203 -28.58 -9.68 13.46
N ARG A 204 -28.15 -8.45 13.78
CA ARG A 204 -28.93 -7.54 14.64
C ARG A 204 -30.13 -6.91 13.93
N LYS A 205 -30.11 -6.75 12.60
CA LYS A 205 -31.28 -6.32 11.82
C LYS A 205 -32.38 -7.38 11.80
N THR A 206 -32.03 -8.67 11.82
CA THR A 206 -33.00 -9.77 11.87
C THR A 206 -33.44 -10.13 13.30
N GLY A 207 -32.90 -9.44 14.31
CA GLY A 207 -33.19 -9.64 15.74
C GLY A 207 -34.30 -8.76 16.31
N VAL A 208 -35.25 -8.29 15.49
CA VAL A 208 -36.54 -7.82 16.00
C VAL A 208 -37.27 -9.05 16.54
N LYS A 209 -37.13 -9.29 17.85
CA LYS A 209 -38.10 -10.13 18.57
C LYS A 209 -39.44 -9.41 18.49
N SER A 210 -40.32 -9.87 17.61
CA SER A 210 -41.76 -9.69 17.79
C SER A 210 -42.21 -10.45 19.03
#